data_AF-A0A328B015-F1
#
_entry.id   AF-A0A328B015-F1
#
_cell.length_a   1.000
_cell.length_b   1.000
_cell.length_c   1.000
_cell.angle_alpha   90.00
_cell.angle_beta   90.00
_cell.angle_gamma   90.00
#
_symmetry.space_group_name_H-M   'P 1'
#
loop_
_entity.id
_entity.type
_entity.pdbx_description
1 polymer ?
#
loop_
_entity_poly.entity_id
_entity_poly.type
_entity_poly.pdbx_seq_one_letter_code
_entity_poly.pdbx_strand_id
1 'polypeptide(L)'
;MGAQQRRLPRQLLLRLRRGHSVTFCNPRRGSRTVNNRTRPGMAKYPRATSRTWGDNALKRLMMLAACAGLLSGCAPPKPAPPPAGAAKFATGLPMAELMGHVVDPAAFAYWQGSGTEITDKGERDLSPTTQEGWERLENGAATLIEAGNLLQLPGRIRAPEADWNRYAQALTARATEAKAAAENHDKQAVFDAGGRVYEVCTACHKQYVIDPQLKAEGGEPPGKLPDWNAPTSAPAPTAKP
;
A
#
# COMPACT_ATOMS: atom_id res chain seq x y z
N MET A 1 -35.62 46.70 -12.21
CA MET A 1 -35.43 45.66 -13.25
C MET A 1 -34.30 44.77 -12.78
N GLY A 2 -34.38 43.49 -12.44
CA GLY A 2 -35.41 42.46 -12.43
C GLY A 2 -34.66 41.13 -12.28
N ALA A 3 -34.44 40.67 -11.04
CA ALA A 3 -33.84 39.37 -10.75
C ALA A 3 -34.95 38.38 -10.36
N GLN A 4 -35.16 37.36 -11.19
CA GLN A 4 -36.23 36.38 -11.00
C GLN A 4 -35.75 35.19 -10.17
N GLN A 5 -36.40 35.03 -9.03
CA GLN A 5 -36.28 33.93 -8.08
C GLN A 5 -36.81 32.61 -8.68
N ARG A 6 -36.12 31.49 -8.45
CA ARG A 6 -36.75 30.16 -8.43
C ARG A 6 -36.71 29.61 -7.00
N ARG A 7 -37.89 29.20 -6.53
CA ARG A 7 -38.23 28.85 -5.15
C ARG A 7 -37.77 27.43 -4.81
N LEU A 8 -37.17 27.28 -3.62
CA LEU A 8 -36.98 26.01 -2.91
C LEU A 8 -38.18 25.76 -1.98
N PRO A 9 -38.69 24.53 -1.85
CA PRO A 9 -39.51 24.16 -0.70
C PRO A 9 -38.66 23.57 0.44
N ARG A 10 -38.68 24.27 1.58
CA ARG A 10 -38.27 23.79 2.91
C ARG A 10 -39.41 22.98 3.52
N GLN A 11 -39.23 21.67 3.73
CA GLN A 11 -39.80 20.93 4.87
C GLN A 11 -38.77 19.87 5.29
N LEU A 12 -38.04 20.13 6.37
CA LEU A 12 -38.30 19.65 7.74
C LEU A 12 -37.81 18.20 7.95
N LEU A 13 -36.50 18.07 8.23
CA LEU A 13 -35.90 17.70 9.53
C LEU A 13 -35.94 16.20 9.91
N LEU A 14 -34.72 15.69 10.16
CA LEU A 14 -34.32 14.57 11.01
C LEU A 14 -34.82 13.15 10.68
N ARG A 15 -33.86 12.28 10.33
CA ARG A 15 -33.37 11.27 11.29
C ARG A 15 -32.05 10.63 10.85
N LEU A 16 -31.17 10.51 11.84
CA LEU A 16 -29.88 9.85 11.80
C LEU A 16 -29.97 8.33 11.55
N ARG A 17 -28.86 7.81 11.00
CA ARG A 17 -28.29 6.47 11.17
C ARG A 17 -29.06 5.25 10.64
N ARG A 18 -28.43 4.56 9.67
CA ARG A 18 -28.25 3.10 9.51
C ARG A 18 -27.28 2.93 8.33
N GLY A 19 -26.04 2.47 8.48
CA GLY A 19 -25.71 1.08 8.75
C GLY A 19 -25.76 0.28 7.45
N HIS A 20 -24.76 0.44 6.57
CA HIS A 20 -24.65 -0.33 5.33
C HIS A 20 -24.28 -1.78 5.68
N SER A 21 -25.23 -2.70 5.53
CA SER A 21 -24.99 -4.15 5.60
C SER A 21 -24.82 -4.67 4.17
N VAL A 22 -23.61 -5.09 3.83
CA VAL A 22 -23.31 -5.78 2.57
C VAL A 22 -23.92 -7.17 2.63
N THR A 23 -24.85 -7.49 1.72
CA THR A 23 -25.46 -8.82 1.62
C THR A 23 -24.70 -9.64 0.57
N PHE A 24 -24.04 -10.71 1.01
CA PHE A 24 -23.46 -11.72 0.12
C PHE A 24 -24.58 -12.58 -0.48
N CYS A 25 -24.70 -12.58 -1.81
CA CYS A 25 -25.55 -13.53 -2.54
C CYS A 25 -24.86 -14.90 -2.62
N ASN A 26 -25.44 -15.91 -1.96
CA ASN A 26 -25.06 -17.32 -2.11
C ASN A 26 -26.12 -18.05 -2.98
N PRO A 27 -25.79 -18.54 -4.18
CA PRO A 27 -26.77 -19.08 -5.13
C PRO A 27 -27.20 -20.54 -4.87
N ARG A 28 -26.98 -21.10 -3.68
CA ARG A 28 -27.32 -22.52 -3.38
C ARG A 28 -28.22 -22.74 -2.15
N ARG A 29 -29.30 -21.97 -1.99
CA ARG A 29 -30.39 -22.38 -1.08
C ARG A 29 -31.76 -22.11 -1.68
N GLY A 30 -32.42 -23.20 -2.11
CA GLY A 30 -33.81 -23.21 -2.50
C GLY A 30 -34.75 -22.80 -1.36
N SER A 31 -35.87 -22.20 -1.74
CA SER A 31 -36.91 -21.65 -0.88
C SER A 31 -37.47 -22.69 0.09
N ARG A 32 -37.28 -22.46 1.40
CA ARG A 32 -37.98 -23.20 2.44
C ARG A 32 -39.02 -22.28 3.06
N THR A 33 -40.29 -22.52 2.74
CA THR A 33 -41.45 -21.88 3.34
C THR A 33 -41.56 -22.31 4.81
N VAL A 34 -41.42 -21.36 5.74
CA VAL A 34 -41.69 -21.59 7.16
C VAL A 34 -43.14 -21.22 7.41
N ASN A 35 -43.97 -22.24 7.61
CA ASN A 35 -45.37 -22.08 7.98
C ASN A 35 -45.49 -22.10 9.51
N ASN A 36 -45.94 -20.99 10.11
CA ASN A 36 -46.10 -20.85 11.55
C ASN A 36 -47.48 -21.38 11.95
N ARG A 37 -47.55 -22.65 12.35
CA ARG A 37 -48.79 -23.29 12.83
C ARG A 37 -48.70 -23.53 14.34
N THR A 38 -49.49 -22.75 15.08
CA THR A 38 -50.13 -23.00 16.38
C THR A 38 -49.50 -24.01 17.36
N ARG A 39 -49.14 -23.51 18.54
CA ARG A 39 -48.81 -24.28 19.76
C ARG A 39 -49.98 -25.14 20.24
N PRO A 40 -49.71 -26.39 20.67
CA PRO A 40 -50.52 -27.00 21.72
C PRO A 40 -49.69 -27.52 22.91
N GLY A 41 -50.24 -27.32 24.10
CA GLY A 41 -50.27 -28.32 25.19
C GLY A 41 -48.97 -28.63 25.92
N MET A 42 -48.85 -28.12 27.15
CA MET A 42 -47.90 -28.63 28.14
C MET A 42 -48.30 -30.06 28.56
N ALA A 43 -47.54 -31.05 28.10
CA ALA A 43 -47.64 -32.42 28.58
C ALA A 43 -46.56 -32.70 29.64
N LYS A 44 -47.00 -33.21 30.79
CA LYS A 44 -46.20 -33.55 31.97
C LYS A 44 -45.29 -34.74 31.65
N TYR A 45 -43.98 -34.61 31.85
CA TYR A 45 -43.04 -35.72 31.79
C TYR A 45 -42.97 -36.46 33.15
N PRO A 46 -43.08 -37.79 33.20
CA PRO A 46 -42.76 -38.55 34.40
C PRO A 46 -41.23 -38.67 34.58
N ARG A 47 -40.79 -38.63 35.84
CA ARG A 47 -39.40 -38.99 36.23
C ARG A 47 -39.17 -40.46 35.95
N ALA A 48 -38.26 -40.77 35.04
CA ALA A 48 -37.69 -42.10 34.89
C ALA A 48 -36.28 -42.11 35.50
N THR A 49 -36.19 -42.70 36.69
CA THR A 49 -34.96 -43.13 37.33
C THR A 49 -34.55 -44.49 36.77
N SER A 50 -33.34 -44.61 36.20
CA SER A 50 -32.53 -45.83 36.34
C SER A 50 -31.11 -45.60 35.84
N ARG A 51 -30.16 -45.67 36.78
CA ARG A 51 -28.74 -45.94 36.54
C ARG A 51 -28.58 -47.24 35.74
N THR A 52 -27.78 -47.21 34.68
CA THR A 52 -26.90 -48.33 34.31
C THR A 52 -25.51 -47.77 34.06
N TRP A 53 -24.69 -47.81 35.11
CA TRP A 53 -23.34 -47.23 35.20
C TRP A 53 -22.24 -48.21 34.74
N GLY A 54 -22.57 -49.29 34.03
CA GLY A 54 -21.63 -50.38 33.71
C GLY A 54 -21.10 -50.42 32.27
N ASP A 55 -21.96 -50.23 31.26
CA ASP A 55 -21.63 -50.73 29.90
C ASP A 55 -21.04 -49.66 28.95
N ASN A 56 -20.93 -48.42 29.42
CA ASN A 56 -20.54 -47.27 28.60
C ASN A 56 -19.05 -46.92 28.69
N ALA A 57 -18.29 -47.53 29.61
CA ALA A 57 -16.88 -47.20 29.83
C ALA A 57 -16.00 -47.61 28.64
N LEU A 58 -16.19 -48.83 28.11
CA LEU A 58 -15.39 -49.34 26.99
C LEU A 58 -15.71 -48.64 25.66
N LYS A 59 -16.99 -48.30 25.41
CA LYS A 59 -17.41 -47.51 24.24
C LYS A 59 -16.92 -46.06 24.32
N ARG A 60 -16.90 -45.44 25.51
CA ARG A 60 -16.33 -44.10 25.70
C ARG A 60 -14.81 -44.08 25.58
N LEU A 61 -14.12 -45.13 26.04
CA LEU A 61 -12.67 -45.27 25.88
C LEU A 61 -12.28 -45.42 24.40
N MET A 62 -13.03 -46.23 23.62
CA MET A 62 -12.78 -46.36 22.19
C MET A 62 -13.09 -45.08 21.40
N MET A 63 -14.11 -44.30 21.80
CA MET A 63 -14.43 -43.03 21.15
C MET A 63 -13.40 -41.94 21.47
N LEU A 64 -12.79 -41.94 22.67
CA LEU A 64 -11.70 -41.04 23.05
C LEU A 64 -10.37 -41.40 22.37
N ALA A 65 -10.07 -42.69 22.19
CA ALA A 65 -8.89 -43.15 21.47
C ALA A 65 -8.97 -42.80 19.96
N ALA A 66 -10.17 -42.85 19.36
CA ALA A 66 -10.38 -42.44 17.96
C ALA A 66 -10.22 -40.92 17.74
N CYS A 67 -10.51 -40.08 18.74
CA CYS A 67 -10.30 -38.63 18.65
C CYS A 67 -8.84 -38.19 18.86
N ALA A 68 -8.02 -38.99 19.56
CA ALA A 68 -6.62 -38.66 19.81
C ALA A 68 -5.71 -38.86 18.57
N GLY A 69 -6.12 -39.69 17.60
CA GLY A 69 -5.35 -39.93 16.38
C GLY A 69 -5.41 -38.80 15.33
N LEU A 70 -6.33 -37.84 15.47
CA LEU A 70 -6.56 -36.77 14.49
C LEU A 70 -5.73 -35.50 14.73
N LEU A 71 -4.90 -35.46 15.78
CA LEU A 71 -4.11 -34.26 16.16
C LEU A 71 -2.61 -34.34 15.80
N SER A 72 -2.13 -35.42 15.18
CA SER A 72 -0.69 -35.62 14.88
C SER A 72 -0.25 -35.12 13.49
N GLY A 73 -1.03 -34.26 12.82
CA GLY A 73 -0.82 -33.89 11.42
C GLY A 73 -0.26 -32.50 11.12
N CYS A 74 0.02 -31.65 12.11
CA CYS A 74 0.48 -30.27 11.85
C CYS A 74 2.01 -30.15 11.90
N ALA A 75 2.70 -30.70 10.90
CA ALA A 75 4.01 -30.19 10.51
C ALA A 75 3.81 -29.11 9.44
N PRO A 76 4.45 -27.93 9.53
CA PRO A 76 4.42 -26.96 8.44
C PRO A 76 4.99 -27.65 7.18
N PRO A 77 4.33 -27.55 6.02
CA PRO A 77 4.82 -28.17 4.81
C PRO A 77 6.23 -27.65 4.51
N LYS A 78 7.17 -28.58 4.31
CA LYS A 78 8.52 -28.26 3.84
C LYS A 78 8.39 -27.44 2.55
N PRO A 79 9.08 -26.29 2.41
CA PRO A 79 9.02 -25.49 1.21
C PRO A 79 9.30 -26.37 -0.01
N ALA A 80 8.35 -26.39 -0.96
CA ALA A 80 8.54 -27.12 -2.20
C ALA A 80 9.77 -26.55 -2.94
N PRO A 81 10.61 -27.40 -3.56
CA PRO A 81 11.68 -26.91 -4.41
C PRO A 81 11.08 -26.03 -5.53
N PRO A 82 11.78 -24.96 -5.94
CA PRO A 82 11.30 -24.09 -6.99
C PRO A 82 11.04 -24.91 -8.27
N PRO A 83 9.97 -24.60 -9.03
CA PRO A 83 9.60 -25.35 -10.22
C PRO A 83 10.77 -25.40 -11.21
N ALA A 84 10.98 -26.57 -11.82
CA ALA A 84 11.94 -26.71 -12.91
C ALA A 84 11.58 -25.73 -14.04
N GLY A 85 12.52 -24.85 -14.39
CA GLY A 85 12.31 -23.79 -15.37
C GLY A 85 12.03 -22.39 -14.80
N ALA A 86 12.16 -22.18 -13.48
CA ALA A 86 12.07 -20.83 -12.90
C ALA A 86 13.07 -19.86 -13.58
N ALA A 87 12.60 -18.64 -13.86
CA ALA A 87 13.42 -17.60 -14.47
C ALA A 87 14.64 -17.29 -13.60
N LYS A 88 15.81 -17.17 -14.24
CA LYS A 88 17.04 -16.72 -13.60
C LYS A 88 17.16 -15.22 -13.76
N PHE A 89 16.99 -14.47 -12.67
CA PHE A 89 17.10 -13.02 -12.69
C PHE A 89 18.56 -12.57 -12.52
N ALA A 90 19.01 -11.63 -13.37
CA ALA A 90 20.31 -10.98 -13.23
C ALA A 90 20.19 -9.78 -12.27
N THR A 91 20.38 -10.02 -10.97
CA THR A 91 20.31 -8.98 -9.93
C THR A 91 21.67 -8.54 -9.41
N GLY A 92 22.73 -8.73 -10.22
CA GLY A 92 24.11 -8.39 -9.87
C GLY A 92 24.42 -6.90 -9.80
N LEU A 93 23.58 -6.02 -10.37
CA LEU A 93 23.75 -4.57 -10.27
C LEU A 93 23.50 -4.12 -8.81
N PRO A 94 24.47 -3.49 -8.12
CA PRO A 94 24.31 -3.03 -6.74
C PRO A 94 23.07 -2.15 -6.54
N MET A 95 22.53 -2.12 -5.32
CA MET A 95 21.31 -1.36 -5.05
C MET A 95 21.50 0.15 -5.27
N ALA A 96 22.64 0.71 -4.86
CA ALA A 96 22.95 2.12 -5.09
C ALA A 96 23.01 2.46 -6.58
N GLU A 97 23.58 1.57 -7.39
CA GLU A 97 23.65 1.71 -8.85
C GLU A 97 22.25 1.59 -9.50
N LEU A 98 21.42 0.65 -9.02
CA LEU A 98 20.02 0.57 -9.48
C LEU A 98 19.28 1.87 -9.19
N MET A 99 19.43 2.42 -7.99
CA MET A 99 18.79 3.69 -7.64
C MET A 99 19.33 4.83 -8.50
N GLY A 100 20.65 5.02 -8.55
CA GLY A 100 21.28 6.14 -9.26
C GLY A 100 21.15 6.11 -10.78
N HIS A 101 21.07 4.92 -11.40
CA HIS A 101 21.04 4.79 -12.86
C HIS A 101 19.68 4.44 -13.46
N VAL A 102 18.70 4.00 -12.65
CA VAL A 102 17.37 3.66 -13.14
C VAL A 102 16.31 4.49 -12.45
N VAL A 103 16.30 4.53 -11.12
CA VAL A 103 15.21 5.16 -10.35
C VAL A 103 15.34 6.69 -10.35
N ASP A 104 16.51 7.21 -10.01
CA ASP A 104 16.78 8.64 -9.91
C ASP A 104 16.56 9.37 -11.25
N PRO A 105 17.16 8.96 -12.40
CA PRO A 105 16.91 9.65 -13.66
C PRO A 105 15.45 9.56 -14.11
N ALA A 106 14.75 8.47 -13.81
CA ALA A 106 13.32 8.34 -14.11
C ALA A 106 12.47 9.31 -13.28
N ALA A 107 12.77 9.44 -11.99
CA ALA A 107 12.10 10.38 -11.10
C ALA A 107 12.38 11.83 -11.51
N PHE A 108 13.63 12.16 -11.85
CA PHE A 108 13.97 13.49 -12.36
C PHE A 108 13.29 13.80 -13.70
N ALA A 109 13.25 12.84 -14.64
CA ALA A 109 12.54 13.03 -15.91
C ALA A 109 11.05 13.34 -15.70
N TYR A 110 10.42 12.72 -14.69
CA TYR A 110 9.04 13.04 -14.32
C TYR A 110 8.92 14.42 -13.66
N TRP A 111 9.73 14.73 -12.65
CA TRP A 111 9.60 16.00 -11.90
C TRP A 111 10.05 17.24 -12.67
N GLN A 112 10.89 17.10 -13.70
CA GLN A 112 11.35 18.23 -14.53
C GLN A 112 10.21 19.01 -15.19
N GLY A 113 9.06 18.37 -15.45
CA GLY A 113 7.88 19.02 -16.04
C GLY A 113 6.81 19.38 -15.01
N SER A 114 7.14 19.49 -13.73
CA SER A 114 6.18 19.67 -12.64
C SER A 114 6.45 20.95 -11.85
N GLY A 115 5.38 21.69 -11.54
CA GLY A 115 5.42 22.85 -10.65
C GLY A 115 5.91 24.11 -11.33
N THR A 116 6.38 25.05 -10.50
CA THR A 116 6.80 26.38 -10.94
C THR A 116 8.15 26.76 -10.32
N GLU A 117 8.88 27.60 -11.03
CA GLU A 117 10.17 28.13 -10.60
C GLU A 117 10.07 29.65 -10.41
N ILE A 118 10.53 30.16 -9.28
CA ILE A 118 10.64 31.61 -9.07
C ILE A 118 11.91 32.11 -9.76
N THR A 119 11.73 33.04 -10.71
CA THR A 119 12.80 33.71 -11.44
C THR A 119 12.83 35.19 -11.10
N ASP A 120 13.91 35.90 -11.48
CA ASP A 120 14.01 37.36 -11.35
C ASP A 120 12.85 38.12 -12.03
N LYS A 121 12.16 37.47 -12.98
CA LYS A 121 11.05 38.03 -13.76
C LYS A 121 9.67 37.56 -13.27
N GLY A 122 9.61 36.83 -12.17
CA GLY A 122 8.39 36.22 -11.63
C GLY A 122 8.38 34.69 -11.79
N GLU A 123 7.19 34.10 -11.67
CA GLU A 123 7.00 32.65 -11.66
C GLU A 123 6.97 32.06 -13.07
N ARG A 124 7.74 30.98 -13.29
CA ARG A 124 7.82 30.22 -14.55
C ARG A 124 7.18 28.85 -14.35
N ASP A 125 6.15 28.54 -15.14
CA ASP A 125 5.54 27.20 -15.23
C ASP A 125 6.51 26.23 -15.93
N LEU A 126 6.79 25.09 -15.29
CA LEU A 126 7.68 24.05 -15.79
C LEU A 126 6.95 23.01 -16.65
N SER A 127 5.61 23.05 -16.68
CA SER A 127 4.80 22.07 -17.40
C SER A 127 5.15 22.00 -18.89
N PRO A 128 5.26 20.80 -19.48
CA PRO A 128 5.58 20.67 -20.88
C PRO A 128 4.55 21.35 -21.80
N THR A 129 5.05 21.94 -22.88
CA THR A 129 4.22 22.56 -23.94
C THR A 129 4.27 21.78 -25.25
N THR A 130 5.12 20.75 -25.32
CA THR A 130 5.30 19.90 -26.50
C THR A 130 4.94 18.46 -26.16
N GLN A 131 4.49 17.72 -27.17
CA GLN A 131 4.22 16.28 -27.06
C GLN A 131 5.44 15.52 -26.54
N GLU A 132 6.62 15.79 -27.10
CA GLU A 132 7.88 15.18 -26.67
C GLU A 132 8.16 15.45 -25.18
N GLY A 133 7.81 16.64 -24.67
CA GLY A 133 7.99 16.95 -23.26
C GLY A 133 7.06 16.17 -22.34
N TRP A 134 5.81 15.94 -22.75
CA TRP A 134 4.89 15.07 -22.01
C TRP A 134 5.32 13.60 -22.06
N GLU A 135 5.79 13.13 -23.23
CA GLU A 135 6.34 11.79 -23.39
C GLU A 135 7.56 11.55 -22.49
N ARG A 136 8.39 12.56 -22.24
CA ARG A 136 9.49 12.44 -21.26
C ARG A 136 8.98 12.16 -19.84
N LEU A 137 7.90 12.81 -19.42
CA LEU A 137 7.26 12.56 -18.13
C LEU A 137 6.68 11.14 -18.08
N GLU A 138 5.98 10.73 -19.15
CA GLU A 138 5.44 9.37 -19.27
C GLU A 138 6.52 8.30 -19.19
N ASN A 139 7.65 8.50 -19.87
CA ASN A 139 8.79 7.58 -19.86
C ASN A 139 9.43 7.46 -18.47
N GLY A 140 9.56 8.59 -17.76
CA GLY A 140 10.01 8.62 -16.37
C GLY A 140 9.06 7.82 -15.46
N ALA A 141 7.77 8.10 -15.53
CA ALA A 141 6.76 7.38 -14.75
C ALA A 141 6.73 5.88 -15.09
N ALA A 142 6.76 5.50 -16.37
CA ALA A 142 6.78 4.09 -16.80
C ALA A 142 8.01 3.34 -16.27
N THR A 143 9.18 3.99 -16.25
CA THR A 143 10.39 3.40 -15.67
C THR A 143 10.24 3.18 -14.18
N LEU A 144 9.59 4.10 -13.44
CA LEU A 144 9.30 3.93 -12.01
C LEU A 144 8.29 2.81 -11.73
N ILE A 145 7.30 2.60 -12.61
CA ILE A 145 6.37 1.46 -12.53
C ILE A 145 7.16 0.16 -12.51
N GLU A 146 8.08 -0.01 -13.47
CA GLU A 146 8.91 -1.22 -13.58
C GLU A 146 9.99 -1.29 -12.50
N ALA A 147 10.50 -0.15 -12.01
CA ALA A 147 11.44 -0.13 -10.89
C ALA A 147 10.85 -0.80 -9.64
N GLY A 148 9.56 -0.63 -9.37
CA GLY A 148 8.89 -1.35 -8.27
C GLY A 148 8.93 -2.87 -8.44
N ASN A 149 8.89 -3.40 -9.68
CA ASN A 149 9.11 -4.82 -9.94
C ASN A 149 10.58 -5.22 -9.71
N LEU A 150 11.52 -4.41 -10.21
CA LEU A 150 12.95 -4.66 -10.04
C LEU A 150 13.34 -4.78 -8.56
N LEU A 151 12.79 -3.92 -7.70
CA LEU A 151 13.08 -3.93 -6.26
C LEU A 151 12.62 -5.22 -5.56
N GLN A 152 11.66 -5.94 -6.12
CA GLN A 152 11.11 -7.18 -5.56
C GLN A 152 11.80 -8.44 -6.11
N LEU A 153 12.77 -8.31 -7.01
CA LEU A 153 13.48 -9.46 -7.55
C LEU A 153 14.37 -10.16 -6.49
N PRO A 154 14.61 -11.48 -6.62
CA PRO A 154 15.51 -12.21 -5.73
C PRO A 154 16.89 -11.54 -5.63
N GLY A 155 17.38 -11.39 -4.39
CA GLY A 155 18.66 -10.71 -4.08
C GLY A 155 18.55 -9.19 -3.87
N ARG A 156 17.39 -8.59 -4.13
CA ARG A 156 17.15 -7.14 -3.92
C ARG A 156 16.30 -6.84 -2.68
N ILE A 157 15.48 -7.77 -2.24
CA ILE A 157 14.60 -7.64 -1.06
C ILE A 157 15.42 -7.41 0.22
N ARG A 158 14.94 -6.51 1.08
CA ARG A 158 15.55 -6.19 2.39
C ARG A 158 14.59 -6.47 3.54
N ALA A 159 15.13 -6.88 4.68
CA ALA A 159 14.35 -7.05 5.90
C ALA A 159 14.02 -5.68 6.55
N PRO A 160 12.79 -5.45 7.04
CA PRO A 160 11.63 -6.36 7.00
C PRO A 160 11.04 -6.49 5.59
N GLU A 161 10.89 -7.71 5.09
CA GLU A 161 10.54 -7.96 3.68
C GLU A 161 9.12 -7.46 3.32
N ALA A 162 8.19 -7.59 4.26
CA ALA A 162 6.82 -7.13 4.07
C ALA A 162 6.74 -5.61 3.85
N ASP A 163 7.53 -4.84 4.59
CA ASP A 163 7.59 -3.38 4.42
C ASP A 163 8.28 -3.01 3.11
N TRP A 164 9.36 -3.69 2.74
CA TRP A 164 10.11 -3.46 1.50
C TRP A 164 9.20 -3.67 0.29
N ASN A 165 8.54 -4.83 0.24
CA ASN A 165 7.62 -5.15 -0.85
C ASN A 165 6.42 -4.20 -0.88
N ARG A 166 5.91 -3.76 0.29
CA ARG A 166 4.85 -2.75 0.36
C ARG A 166 5.29 -1.42 -0.26
N TYR A 167 6.48 -0.91 0.04
CA TYR A 167 6.97 0.33 -0.58
C TYR A 167 7.21 0.17 -2.07
N ALA A 168 7.79 -0.95 -2.51
CA ALA A 168 8.02 -1.23 -3.93
C ALA A 168 6.69 -1.26 -4.73
N GLN A 169 5.66 -1.89 -4.17
CA GLN A 169 4.32 -1.90 -4.77
C GLN A 169 3.64 -0.53 -4.73
N ALA A 170 3.83 0.23 -3.64
CA ALA A 170 3.34 1.60 -3.55
C ALA A 170 4.00 2.50 -4.61
N LEU A 171 5.29 2.32 -4.89
CA LEU A 171 5.99 3.04 -5.96
C LEU A 171 5.33 2.74 -7.31
N THR A 172 5.11 1.47 -7.65
CA THR A 172 4.41 1.08 -8.89
C THR A 172 3.02 1.72 -8.99
N ALA A 173 2.24 1.67 -7.90
CA ALA A 173 0.90 2.24 -7.88
C ALA A 173 0.90 3.76 -8.07
N ARG A 174 1.76 4.50 -7.35
CA ARG A 174 1.84 5.96 -7.47
C ARG A 174 2.43 6.40 -8.82
N ALA A 175 3.42 5.67 -9.33
CA ALA A 175 3.96 5.93 -10.66
C ALA A 175 2.92 5.69 -11.77
N THR A 176 1.99 4.74 -11.58
CA THR A 176 0.86 4.53 -12.52
C THR A 176 -0.07 5.74 -12.57
N GLU A 177 -0.41 6.32 -11.41
CA GLU A 177 -1.18 7.56 -11.33
C GLU A 177 -0.43 8.73 -12.00
N ALA A 178 0.88 8.83 -11.77
CA ALA A 178 1.76 9.83 -12.38
C ALA A 178 1.79 9.70 -13.91
N LYS A 179 1.92 8.47 -14.44
CA LYS A 179 1.89 8.24 -15.88
C LYS A 179 0.56 8.69 -16.48
N ALA A 180 -0.57 8.34 -15.85
CA ALA A 180 -1.89 8.75 -16.32
C ALA A 180 -2.08 10.28 -16.29
N ALA A 181 -1.53 10.97 -15.28
CA ALA A 181 -1.55 12.43 -15.24
C ALA A 181 -0.75 13.05 -16.41
N ALA A 182 0.42 12.48 -16.70
CA ALA A 182 1.25 12.89 -17.83
C ALA A 182 0.55 12.63 -19.18
N GLU A 183 -0.04 11.45 -19.41
CA GLU A 183 -0.79 11.13 -20.64
C GLU A 183 -1.97 12.10 -20.89
N ASN A 184 -2.59 12.58 -19.82
CA ASN A 184 -3.71 13.53 -19.91
C ASN A 184 -3.27 14.99 -20.01
N HIS A 185 -1.96 15.27 -20.02
CA HIS A 185 -1.39 16.61 -19.97
C HIS A 185 -1.95 17.47 -18.81
N ASP A 186 -2.30 16.84 -17.68
CA ASP A 186 -2.87 17.52 -16.52
C ASP A 186 -1.78 17.98 -15.56
N LYS A 187 -1.45 19.27 -15.64
CA LYS A 187 -0.37 19.92 -14.88
C LYS A 187 -0.53 19.75 -13.37
N GLN A 188 -1.76 19.94 -12.85
CA GLN A 188 -2.01 19.86 -11.42
C GLN A 188 -1.93 18.41 -10.96
N ALA A 189 -2.52 17.49 -11.73
CA ALA A 189 -2.43 16.06 -11.41
C ALA A 189 -0.98 15.57 -11.48
N VAL A 190 -0.16 16.07 -12.41
CA VAL A 190 1.27 15.74 -12.49
C VAL A 190 2.01 16.16 -11.22
N PHE A 191 1.77 17.40 -10.76
CA PHE A 191 2.34 17.90 -9.51
C PHE A 191 1.92 17.07 -8.29
N ASP A 192 0.61 16.83 -8.15
CA ASP A 192 0.07 16.09 -7.01
C ASP A 192 0.55 14.64 -7.00
N ALA A 193 0.57 13.97 -8.16
CA ALA A 193 1.07 12.61 -8.29
C ALA A 193 2.58 12.53 -8.05
N GLY A 194 3.34 13.54 -8.50
CA GLY A 194 4.77 13.66 -8.20
C GLY A 194 5.05 13.75 -6.70
N GLY A 195 4.23 14.49 -5.96
CA GLY A 195 4.28 14.54 -4.49
C GLY A 195 4.01 13.17 -3.85
N ARG A 196 2.99 12.44 -4.33
CA ARG A 196 2.67 11.10 -3.82
C ARG A 196 3.78 10.08 -4.10
N VAL A 197 4.47 10.19 -5.25
CA VAL A 197 5.67 9.38 -5.52
C VAL A 197 6.78 9.73 -4.53
N TYR A 198 7.04 11.03 -4.30
CA TYR A 198 8.05 11.50 -3.35
C TYR A 198 7.82 10.99 -1.91
N GLU A 199 6.57 10.95 -1.45
CA GLU A 199 6.21 10.38 -0.14
C GLU A 199 6.62 8.90 -0.02
N VAL A 200 6.46 8.10 -1.08
CA VAL A 200 6.91 6.70 -1.10
C VAL A 200 8.43 6.63 -1.03
N CYS A 201 9.13 7.44 -1.83
CA CYS A 201 10.59 7.49 -1.87
C CYS A 201 11.16 7.82 -0.48
N THR A 202 10.65 8.87 0.15
CA THR A 202 11.14 9.33 1.46
C THR A 202 10.81 8.34 2.57
N ALA A 203 9.63 7.72 2.57
CA ALA A 203 9.26 6.71 3.57
C ALA A 203 10.17 5.46 3.47
N CYS A 204 10.43 4.98 2.24
CA CYS A 204 11.32 3.85 2.01
C CYS A 204 12.77 4.19 2.38
N HIS A 205 13.30 5.31 1.89
CA HIS A 205 14.67 5.73 2.17
C HIS A 205 14.90 5.99 3.65
N LYS A 206 13.91 6.54 4.36
CA LYS A 206 13.98 6.69 5.81
C LYS A 206 14.26 5.35 6.50
N GLN A 207 13.48 4.31 6.17
CA GLN A 207 13.57 3.02 6.84
C GLN A 207 14.81 2.21 6.46
N TYR A 208 15.22 2.24 5.18
CA TYR A 208 16.25 1.34 4.64
C TYR A 208 17.61 1.98 4.38
N VAL A 209 17.70 3.31 4.39
CA VAL A 209 18.94 4.05 4.10
C VAL A 209 19.30 4.97 5.26
N ILE A 210 18.44 5.94 5.56
CA ILE A 210 18.74 7.06 6.47
C ILE A 210 18.78 6.58 7.93
N ASP A 211 17.71 5.96 8.46
CA ASP A 211 17.70 5.53 9.86
C ASP A 211 18.79 4.50 10.17
N PRO A 212 19.08 3.50 9.31
CA PRO A 212 20.23 2.62 9.50
C PRO A 212 21.58 3.35 9.47
N GLN A 213 21.77 4.30 8.57
CA GLN A 213 23.00 5.09 8.50
C GLN A 213 23.19 5.95 9.75
N LEU A 214 22.16 6.67 10.17
CA LEU A 214 22.19 7.45 11.41
C LEU A 214 22.52 6.57 12.61
N LYS A 215 21.92 5.38 12.72
CA LYS A 215 22.25 4.43 13.80
C LYS A 215 23.72 3.99 13.76
N ALA A 216 24.28 3.78 12.57
CA ALA A 216 25.68 3.40 12.41
C ALA A 216 26.64 4.56 12.74
N GLU A 217 26.24 5.80 12.49
CA GLU A 217 27.03 7.02 12.70
C GLU A 217 26.86 7.64 14.09
N GLY A 218 26.07 7.03 14.99
CA GLY A 218 25.90 7.49 16.37
C GLY A 218 24.65 8.34 16.63
N GLY A 219 23.71 8.39 15.69
CA GLY A 219 22.35 8.92 15.86
C GLY A 219 22.19 10.40 15.54
N GLU A 220 23.29 11.14 15.34
CA GLU A 220 23.28 12.54 14.94
C GLU A 220 23.56 12.62 13.42
N PRO A 221 22.73 13.30 12.61
CA PRO A 221 23.07 13.57 11.22
C PRO A 221 24.40 14.33 11.15
N PRO A 222 25.30 14.00 10.20
CA PRO A 222 26.55 14.73 10.05
C PRO A 222 26.27 16.20 9.72
N GLY A 223 26.60 17.08 10.67
CA GLY A 223 26.58 18.53 10.51
C GLY A 223 25.32 19.20 11.05
N LYS A 224 25.49 20.12 12.03
CA LYS A 224 24.49 21.16 12.28
C LYS A 224 24.31 21.92 10.96
N LEU A 225 23.05 22.13 10.56
CA LEU A 225 22.76 23.05 9.46
C LEU A 225 23.45 24.40 9.74
N PRO A 226 24.05 25.04 8.73
CA PRO A 226 24.54 26.40 8.88
C PRO A 226 23.46 27.28 9.50
N ASP A 227 23.86 28.19 10.38
CA ASP A 227 22.94 29.24 10.82
C ASP A 227 22.73 30.20 9.64
N TRP A 228 21.69 29.93 8.85
CA TRP A 228 21.30 30.75 7.69
C TRP A 228 20.91 32.17 8.07
N ASN A 229 20.74 32.45 9.36
CA ASN A 229 20.45 33.77 9.91
C ASN A 229 21.67 34.41 10.59
N ALA A 230 22.82 33.72 10.65
CA ALA A 230 24.05 34.33 11.10
C ALA A 230 24.50 35.40 10.08
N PRO A 231 24.98 36.57 10.53
CA PRO A 231 25.61 37.53 9.65
C PRO A 231 26.76 36.84 8.90
N THR A 232 26.71 36.82 7.57
CA THR A 232 27.73 36.17 6.75
C THR A 232 29.07 36.86 6.96
N SER A 233 29.90 36.32 7.84
CA SER A 233 31.31 36.70 8.00
C SER A 233 32.27 35.71 7.33
N ALA A 234 31.76 34.85 6.45
CA ALA A 234 32.60 33.98 5.64
C ALA A 234 33.45 34.85 4.67
N PRO A 235 34.79 34.83 4.77
CA PRO A 235 35.63 35.52 3.81
C PRO A 235 35.44 34.92 2.42
N ALA A 236 35.36 35.78 1.40
CA ALA A 236 35.22 35.37 0.00
C ALA A 236 36.29 34.32 -0.37
N PRO A 237 35.96 33.30 -1.18
CA PRO A 237 36.94 32.32 -1.62
C PRO A 237 38.05 33.06 -2.38
N THR A 238 39.29 32.92 -1.89
CA THR A 238 40.46 33.46 -2.57
C THR A 238 40.59 32.76 -3.92
N ALA A 239 40.52 33.53 -5.01
CA ALA A 239 40.90 33.04 -6.32
C ALA A 239 42.36 32.59 -6.25
N LYS A 240 42.63 31.31 -6.52
CA LYS A 240 43.99 30.85 -6.70
C LYS A 240 44.58 31.49 -7.97
N PRO A 241 45.87 31.89 -7.94
CA PRO A 241 46.55 32.48 -9.09
C PRO A 241 46.72 31.50 -10.25
#